data_AF-A0A372ID71-F1
#
_entry.id   AF-A0A372ID71-F1
#
_cell.length_a   1.000
_cell.length_b   1.000
_cell.length_c   1.000
_cell.angle_alpha   90.00
_cell.angle_beta   90.00
_cell.angle_gamma   90.00
#
_symmetry.space_group_name_H-M   'P 1'
#
loop_
_entity.id
_entity.type
_entity.pdbx_description
1 polymer ?
#
loop_
_entity_poly.entity_id
_entity_poly.type
_entity_poly.pdbx_seq_one_letter_code
_entity_poly.pdbx_strand_id
1 'polypeptide(L)'
;MFIQTEATPNPATLKFLPGQQVLETGTADFPSSDTAAPSPLASRIFGVQGVAGVFLGTDFVTVTKADAVEWDHVKPAILGAIMEHFQSGAPVMDGDGAAGGHAAHEDGADSEIVGQIKELLDTRVRPAVAQDGGDITFHGFDRGIVYLHMQGACAGCPSSTITLKMGIENLLRHYIPEVVEVRPVAV
;
A
#
# COMPACT_ATOMS: atom_id res chain seq x y z
N MET A 1 3.02 0.01 25.19
CA MET A 1 3.03 0.38 23.75
C MET A 1 1.83 1.29 23.49
N PHE A 2 2.01 2.41 22.79
CA PHE A 2 0.92 3.33 22.44
C PHE A 2 0.83 3.41 20.92
N ILE A 3 -0.36 3.10 20.37
CA ILE A 3 -0.59 3.07 18.93
C ILE A 3 -1.43 4.30 18.57
N GLN A 4 -0.89 5.16 17.71
CA GLN A 4 -1.65 6.29 17.14
C GLN A 4 -2.46 5.81 15.94
N THR A 5 -3.54 6.52 15.62
CA THR A 5 -4.35 6.21 14.43
C THR A 5 -4.61 7.48 13.63
N GLU A 6 -4.47 7.39 12.31
CA GLU A 6 -4.69 8.47 11.37
C GLU A 6 -5.74 8.06 10.33
N ALA A 7 -6.66 8.98 10.03
CA ALA A 7 -7.60 8.80 8.94
C ALA A 7 -6.86 8.86 7.60
N THR A 8 -7.31 8.07 6.64
CA THR A 8 -6.80 8.08 5.27
C THR A 8 -7.84 8.69 4.32
N PRO A 9 -7.47 9.10 3.10
CA PRO A 9 -8.45 9.56 2.11
C PRO A 9 -9.52 8.52 1.75
N ASN A 10 -9.25 7.23 1.97
CA ASN A 10 -10.22 6.16 1.79
C ASN A 10 -10.96 5.87 3.11
N PRO A 11 -12.29 6.06 3.19
CA PRO A 11 -13.06 5.89 4.42
C PRO A 11 -13.11 4.43 4.92
N ALA A 12 -12.84 3.47 4.03
CA ALA A 12 -12.74 2.06 4.39
C ALA A 12 -11.38 1.69 4.98
N THR A 13 -10.40 2.59 4.99
CA THR A 13 -9.06 2.33 5.54
C THR A 13 -8.68 3.26 6.68
N LEU A 14 -7.96 2.72 7.66
CA LEU A 14 -7.39 3.47 8.78
C LEU A 14 -5.92 3.08 8.95
N LYS A 15 -5.07 4.09 9.15
CA LYS A 15 -3.65 3.93 9.38
C LYS A 15 -3.38 3.86 10.88
N PHE A 16 -2.60 2.86 11.29
CA PHE A 16 -2.17 2.61 12.66
C PHE A 16 -0.66 2.81 12.72
N LEU A 17 -0.19 3.63 13.64
CA LEU A 17 1.23 3.94 13.85
C LEU A 17 1.67 3.33 15.19
N PRO A 18 2.37 2.17 15.16
CA PRO A 18 2.82 1.47 16.36
C PRO A 18 3.86 2.24 17.19
N GLY A 19 4.47 3.28 16.61
CA GLY A 19 5.58 4.02 17.22
C GLY A 19 6.93 3.29 17.15
N GLN A 20 7.03 2.25 16.31
CA GLN A 20 8.24 1.48 16.05
C GLN A 20 8.21 0.93 14.62
N GLN A 21 9.35 0.44 14.14
CA GLN A 21 9.49 -0.15 12.82
C GLN A 21 8.57 -1.38 12.66
N VAL A 22 7.86 -1.43 11.52
CA VAL A 22 6.98 -2.53 11.12
C VAL A 22 7.69 -3.41 10.11
N LEU A 23 8.14 -2.82 8.99
CA LEU A 23 8.99 -3.47 8.00
C LEU A 23 10.36 -2.79 7.95
N GLU A 24 11.41 -3.58 7.71
CA GLU A 24 12.76 -3.04 7.56
C GLU A 24 12.88 -2.16 6.30
N THR A 25 12.32 -2.64 5.19
CA THR A 25 12.29 -1.95 3.89
C THR A 25 11.01 -2.30 3.14
N GLY A 26 10.67 -1.48 2.14
CA GLY A 26 9.56 -1.75 1.24
C GLY A 26 8.19 -1.77 1.92
N THR A 27 7.27 -2.50 1.30
CA THR A 27 5.87 -2.61 1.69
C THR A 27 5.38 -4.04 1.48
N ALA A 28 4.30 -4.42 2.16
CA ALA A 28 3.64 -5.70 1.96
C ALA A 28 2.13 -5.51 1.96
N ASP A 29 1.46 -6.02 0.93
CA ASP A 29 0.02 -5.89 0.73
C ASP A 29 -0.66 -7.24 0.85
N PHE A 30 -1.69 -7.30 1.69
CA PHE A 30 -2.50 -8.48 1.95
C PHE A 30 -3.97 -8.12 1.67
N PRO A 31 -4.44 -8.27 0.42
CA PRO A 31 -5.81 -7.90 0.05
C PRO A 31 -6.87 -8.87 0.60
N SER A 32 -6.46 -10.02 1.15
CA SER A 32 -7.35 -10.99 1.80
C SER A 32 -6.60 -11.85 2.83
N SER A 33 -7.33 -12.50 3.73
CA SER A 33 -6.76 -13.39 4.75
C SER A 33 -5.91 -14.51 4.18
N ASP A 34 -6.25 -15.00 2.98
CA ASP A 34 -5.57 -16.12 2.33
C ASP A 34 -4.13 -15.77 1.94
N THR A 35 -3.85 -14.47 1.73
CA THR A 35 -2.52 -13.95 1.41
C THR A 35 -1.67 -13.68 2.65
N ALA A 36 -2.24 -13.73 3.86
CA ALA A 36 -1.61 -13.26 5.09
C ALA A 36 -0.62 -14.25 5.72
N ALA A 37 -0.56 -15.48 5.22
CA ALA A 37 0.30 -16.54 5.77
C ALA A 37 1.78 -16.14 5.96
N PRO A 38 2.41 -15.34 5.08
CA PRO A 38 3.79 -14.88 5.26
C PRO A 38 3.97 -13.83 6.37
N SER A 39 2.90 -13.36 7.00
CA SER A 39 2.95 -12.32 8.04
C SER A 39 2.18 -12.76 9.30
N PRO A 40 2.89 -13.08 10.39
CA PRO A 40 2.25 -13.32 11.68
C PRO A 40 1.50 -12.08 12.21
N LEU A 41 1.91 -10.86 11.81
CA LEU A 41 1.17 -9.63 12.12
C LEU A 41 -0.14 -9.56 11.33
N ALA A 42 -0.09 -9.70 10.01
CA ALA A 42 -1.29 -9.62 9.18
C ALA A 42 -2.29 -10.73 9.53
N SER A 43 -1.81 -11.96 9.71
CA SER A 43 -2.64 -13.10 10.13
C SER A 43 -3.39 -12.83 11.45
N ARG A 44 -2.72 -12.17 12.41
CA ARG A 44 -3.36 -11.80 13.68
C ARG A 44 -4.42 -10.72 13.49
N ILE A 45 -4.15 -9.73 12.65
CA ILE A 45 -5.10 -8.66 12.33
C ILE A 45 -6.32 -9.22 11.60
N PHE A 46 -6.13 -10.14 10.64
CA PHE A 46 -7.24 -10.83 9.96
C PHE A 46 -8.08 -11.71 10.90
N GLY A 47 -7.54 -12.11 12.06
CA GLY A 47 -8.32 -12.76 13.12
C GLY A 47 -9.40 -11.85 13.73
N VAL A 48 -9.33 -10.53 13.51
CA VAL A 48 -10.35 -9.58 13.94
C VAL A 48 -11.50 -9.57 12.94
N GLN A 49 -12.71 -9.90 13.41
CA GLN A 49 -13.91 -9.87 12.59
C GLN A 49 -14.15 -8.48 12.00
N GLY A 50 -14.35 -8.41 10.69
CA GLY A 50 -14.61 -7.15 9.98
C GLY A 50 -13.38 -6.54 9.30
N VAL A 51 -12.21 -7.16 9.42
CA VAL A 51 -11.03 -6.82 8.60
C VAL A 51 -11.16 -7.47 7.22
N ALA A 52 -11.00 -6.67 6.18
CA ALA A 52 -11.04 -7.09 4.78
C ALA A 52 -9.66 -7.07 4.11
N GLY A 53 -8.73 -6.24 4.59
CA GLY A 53 -7.38 -6.15 4.04
C GLY A 53 -6.38 -5.58 5.05
N VAL A 54 -5.11 -5.91 4.88
CA VAL A 54 -4.01 -5.43 5.70
C VAL A 54 -2.87 -5.02 4.78
N PHE A 55 -2.31 -3.84 5.03
CA PHE A 55 -1.14 -3.34 4.32
C PHE A 55 -0.09 -2.89 5.33
N LEU A 56 1.16 -3.27 5.10
CA LEU A 56 2.28 -2.99 5.99
C LEU A 56 3.24 -2.02 5.29
N GLY A 57 3.47 -0.87 5.90
CA GLY A 57 4.54 0.06 5.56
C GLY A 57 5.76 -0.14 6.45
N THR A 58 6.74 0.75 6.34
CA THR A 58 7.97 0.71 7.15
C THR A 58 7.72 0.98 8.63
N ASP A 59 6.77 1.84 8.96
CA ASP A 59 6.49 2.31 10.32
C ASP A 59 4.99 2.39 10.65
N PHE A 60 4.14 1.87 9.75
CA PHE A 60 2.69 1.88 9.91
C PHE A 60 2.04 0.60 9.40
N VAL A 61 0.82 0.38 9.86
CA VAL A 61 -0.10 -0.66 9.39
C VAL A 61 -1.36 0.01 8.91
N THR A 62 -1.78 -0.20 7.67
CA THR A 62 -3.10 0.21 7.19
C THR A 62 -4.03 -0.99 7.20
N VAL A 63 -5.22 -0.81 7.78
CA VAL A 63 -6.25 -1.86 7.78
C VAL A 63 -7.43 -1.37 6.97
N THR A 64 -7.95 -2.25 6.12
CA THR A 64 -9.20 -2.07 5.38
C THR A 64 -10.30 -2.81 6.12
N LYS A 65 -11.39 -2.13 6.46
CA LYS A 65 -12.58 -2.75 7.05
C LYS A 65 -13.55 -3.23 5.96
N ALA A 66 -14.38 -4.22 6.29
CA ALA A 66 -15.53 -4.58 5.48
C ALA A 66 -16.58 -3.46 5.47
N ASP A 67 -17.31 -3.31 4.36
CA ASP A 67 -18.27 -2.22 4.15
C ASP A 67 -19.35 -2.13 5.24
N ALA A 68 -19.80 -3.28 5.76
CA ALA A 68 -20.88 -3.36 6.75
C ALA A 68 -20.42 -3.04 8.20
N VAL A 69 -19.15 -2.73 8.42
CA VAL A 69 -18.56 -2.55 9.76
C VAL A 69 -18.22 -1.10 10.00
N GLU A 70 -18.47 -0.58 11.19
CA GLU A 70 -18.08 0.77 11.59
C GLU A 70 -16.75 0.75 12.36
N TRP A 71 -15.93 1.80 12.19
CA TRP A 71 -14.61 1.87 12.80
C TRP A 71 -14.65 1.78 14.33
N ASP A 72 -15.65 2.38 14.97
CA ASP A 72 -15.79 2.36 16.43
C ASP A 72 -15.95 0.95 17.01
N HIS A 73 -16.45 0.00 16.22
CA HIS A 73 -16.65 -1.39 16.64
C HIS A 73 -15.41 -2.26 16.42
N VAL A 74 -14.67 -2.04 15.33
CA VAL A 74 -13.53 -2.90 14.94
C VAL A 74 -12.18 -2.37 15.43
N LYS A 75 -12.04 -1.05 15.58
CA LYS A 75 -10.79 -0.39 15.96
C LYS A 75 -10.20 -0.89 17.29
N PRO A 76 -10.98 -1.08 18.38
CA PRO A 76 -10.42 -1.58 19.64
C PRO A 76 -9.78 -2.97 19.50
N ALA A 77 -10.38 -3.86 18.71
CA ALA A 77 -9.88 -5.20 18.49
C ALA A 77 -8.60 -5.21 17.63
N ILE A 78 -8.54 -4.36 16.60
CA ILE A 78 -7.31 -4.18 15.79
C ILE A 78 -6.17 -3.64 16.64
N LEU A 79 -6.42 -2.64 17.49
CA LEU A 79 -5.42 -2.10 18.42
C LEU A 79 -4.89 -3.19 19.35
N GLY A 80 -5.79 -4.04 19.87
CA GLY A 80 -5.42 -5.21 20.68
C GLY A 80 -4.53 -6.19 19.92
N ALA A 81 -4.93 -6.57 18.69
CA ALA A 81 -4.17 -7.49 17.85
C ALA A 81 -2.75 -6.97 17.54
N ILE A 82 -2.61 -5.70 17.13
CA ILE A 82 -1.30 -5.10 16.86
C ILE A 82 -0.46 -5.06 18.14
N MET A 83 -1.05 -4.62 19.24
CA MET A 83 -0.35 -4.51 20.52
C MET A 83 0.15 -5.87 21.02
N GLU A 84 -0.69 -6.90 20.93
CA GLU A 84 -0.34 -8.27 21.32
C GLU A 84 0.78 -8.83 20.43
N HIS A 85 0.77 -8.53 19.13
CA HIS A 85 1.81 -8.98 18.20
C HIS A 85 3.18 -8.47 18.64
N PHE A 86 3.30 -7.15 18.80
CA PHE A 86 4.58 -6.55 19.18
C PHE A 86 5.02 -6.92 20.60
N GLN A 87 4.09 -7.18 21.53
CA GLN A 87 4.44 -7.69 22.86
C GLN A 87 4.90 -9.15 22.84
N SER A 88 4.44 -9.95 21.87
CA SER A 88 4.86 -11.35 21.74
C SER A 88 6.28 -11.52 21.22
N GLY A 89 6.85 -10.49 20.58
CA GLY A 89 8.18 -10.57 19.95
C GLY A 89 8.25 -11.45 18.71
N ALA A 90 7.09 -11.90 18.19
CA ALA A 90 7.01 -12.59 16.91
C ALA A 90 7.47 -11.67 15.77
N PRO A 91 8.06 -12.22 14.69
CA PRO A 91 8.43 -11.42 13.53
C PRO A 91 7.18 -10.89 12.81
N VAL A 92 7.30 -9.71 12.21
CA VAL A 92 6.22 -9.13 11.40
C VAL A 92 6.01 -9.92 10.11
N MET A 93 7.09 -10.47 9.53
CA MET A 93 7.11 -11.29 8.33
C MET A 93 7.94 -12.56 8.57
N ASP A 94 7.45 -13.72 8.09
CA ASP A 94 8.19 -14.97 8.06
C ASP A 94 9.10 -15.00 6.82
N GLY A 95 10.28 -14.35 6.92
CA GLY A 95 11.29 -14.23 5.86
C GLY A 95 11.43 -12.82 5.26
N ASP A 96 12.18 -12.68 4.16
CA ASP A 96 12.39 -11.42 3.41
C ASP A 96 11.15 -11.00 2.58
N GLY A 97 9.96 -11.13 3.15
CA GLY A 97 8.67 -10.96 2.46
C GLY A 97 8.26 -9.52 2.15
N ALA A 98 9.18 -8.54 2.21
CA ALA A 98 8.91 -7.21 1.71
C ALA A 98 8.97 -7.23 0.17
N ALA A 99 7.84 -7.06 -0.50
CA ALA A 99 7.80 -6.86 -1.95
C ALA A 99 8.21 -5.42 -2.27
N GLY A 100 9.47 -5.09 -2.04
CA GLY A 100 10.03 -3.76 -2.26
C GLY A 100 10.59 -3.60 -3.66
N GLY A 101 9.75 -3.41 -4.68
CA GLY A 101 10.27 -3.02 -5.99
C GLY A 101 9.26 -2.96 -7.11
N HIS A 102 9.50 -2.02 -8.03
CA HIS A 102 8.91 -2.03 -9.36
C HIS A 102 9.18 -3.36 -10.07
N ALA A 103 8.23 -3.87 -10.84
CA ALA A 103 8.45 -5.08 -11.64
C ALA A 103 9.72 -4.93 -12.51
N ALA A 104 10.51 -6.01 -12.59
CA ALA A 104 11.63 -6.08 -13.51
C ALA A 104 11.08 -5.90 -14.93
N HIS A 105 11.56 -4.88 -15.63
CA HIS A 105 11.21 -4.64 -17.02
C HIS A 105 12.37 -5.14 -17.87
N GLU A 106 12.09 -5.98 -18.86
CA GLU A 106 13.11 -6.47 -19.79
C GLU A 106 13.67 -5.29 -20.61
N ASP A 107 14.97 -5.30 -20.87
CA ASP A 107 15.65 -4.26 -21.65
C ASP A 107 15.05 -4.17 -23.06
N GLY A 108 14.26 -3.13 -23.28
CA GLY A 108 13.62 -2.79 -24.55
C GLY A 108 13.84 -1.32 -24.92
N ALA A 109 13.28 -0.89 -26.06
CA ALA A 109 13.45 0.47 -26.57
C ALA A 109 13.00 1.57 -25.58
N ASP A 110 12.11 1.23 -24.64
CA ASP A 110 11.54 2.16 -23.66
C ASP A 110 12.27 2.12 -22.30
N SER A 111 13.42 1.44 -22.18
CA SER A 111 14.16 1.26 -20.92
C SER A 111 14.47 2.58 -20.21
N GLU A 112 14.89 3.61 -20.96
CA GLU A 112 15.18 4.95 -20.40
C GLU A 112 13.92 5.63 -19.85
N ILE A 113 12.80 5.55 -20.58
CA ILE A 113 11.50 6.11 -20.16
C ILE A 113 10.99 5.40 -18.90
N VAL A 114 11.06 4.06 -18.88
CA VAL A 114 10.68 3.27 -17.72
C VAL A 114 11.54 3.63 -16.51
N GLY A 115 12.85 3.83 -16.69
CA GLY A 115 13.75 4.31 -15.65
C GLY A 115 13.29 5.64 -15.05
N GLN A 116 12.97 6.62 -15.89
CA GLN A 116 12.47 7.92 -15.46
C GLN A 116 11.12 7.84 -14.74
N ILE A 117 10.19 7.00 -15.24
CA ILE A 117 8.90 6.76 -14.58
C ILE A 117 9.13 6.24 -13.17
N LYS A 118 9.94 5.18 -13.03
CA LYS A 118 10.28 4.56 -11.74
C LYS A 118 10.90 5.57 -10.78
N GLU A 119 11.87 6.35 -11.23
CA GLU A 119 12.51 7.39 -10.42
C GLU A 119 11.52 8.45 -9.92
N LEU A 120 10.62 8.93 -10.78
CA LEU A 120 9.59 9.91 -10.37
C LEU A 120 8.58 9.31 -9.38
N LEU A 121 8.18 8.05 -9.59
CA LEU A 121 7.30 7.36 -8.65
C LEU A 121 7.97 7.24 -7.28
N ASP A 122 9.20 6.75 -7.21
CA ASP A 122 9.95 6.54 -5.96
C ASP A 122 10.27 7.86 -5.24
N THR A 123 10.68 8.90 -5.96
CA THR A 123 11.14 10.15 -5.33
C THR A 123 10.03 11.13 -5.01
N ARG A 124 8.88 11.06 -5.69
CA ARG A 124 7.82 12.08 -5.56
C ARG A 124 6.45 11.55 -5.19
N VAL A 125 6.08 10.38 -5.71
CA VAL A 125 4.70 9.88 -5.54
C VAL A 125 4.58 8.96 -4.34
N ARG A 126 5.41 7.92 -4.26
CA ARG A 126 5.39 6.94 -3.16
C ARG A 126 5.52 7.58 -1.77
N PRO A 127 6.35 8.62 -1.55
CA PRO A 127 6.40 9.29 -0.25
C PRO A 127 5.05 9.92 0.16
N ALA A 128 4.34 10.55 -0.77
CA ALA A 128 3.02 11.14 -0.49
C ALA A 128 1.97 10.04 -0.27
N VAL A 129 2.01 8.97 -1.06
CA VAL A 129 1.09 7.84 -0.93
C VAL A 129 1.28 7.07 0.40
N ALA A 130 2.52 6.92 0.85
CA ALA A 130 2.82 6.32 2.15
C ALA A 130 2.28 7.16 3.32
N GLN A 131 2.28 8.48 3.20
CA GLN A 131 1.63 9.35 4.18
C GLN A 131 0.13 9.04 4.26
N ASP A 132 -0.52 8.84 3.12
CA ASP A 132 -1.94 8.47 3.02
C ASP A 132 -2.23 7.01 3.40
N GLY A 133 -1.21 6.21 3.71
CA GLY A 133 -1.36 4.83 4.19
C GLY A 133 -1.47 3.78 3.07
N GLY A 134 -0.97 4.07 1.87
CA GLY A 134 -0.89 3.10 0.78
C GLY A 134 0.52 2.98 0.19
N ASP A 135 0.60 2.33 -0.96
CA ASP A 135 1.76 2.35 -1.85
C ASP A 135 1.32 2.19 -3.30
N ILE A 136 2.22 2.49 -4.24
CA ILE A 136 2.04 2.23 -5.66
C ILE A 136 3.28 1.57 -6.23
N THR A 137 3.09 0.60 -7.12
CA THR A 137 4.21 -0.04 -7.83
C THR A 137 3.98 -0.03 -9.34
N PHE A 138 5.03 0.32 -10.08
CA PHE A 138 5.06 0.21 -11.54
C PHE A 138 4.85 -1.24 -11.98
N HIS A 139 3.86 -1.44 -12.85
CA HIS A 139 3.58 -2.71 -13.50
C HIS A 139 4.15 -2.78 -14.92
N GLY A 140 3.95 -1.74 -15.72
CA GLY A 140 4.37 -1.74 -17.11
C GLY A 140 4.12 -0.42 -17.83
N PHE A 141 4.71 -0.29 -19.02
CA PHE A 141 4.53 0.85 -19.90
C PHE A 141 4.30 0.33 -21.33
N ASP A 142 3.19 0.72 -21.96
CA ASP A 142 2.87 0.35 -23.34
C ASP A 142 2.21 1.52 -24.05
N ARG A 143 2.78 1.93 -25.19
CA ARG A 143 2.21 2.97 -26.08
C ARG A 143 1.75 4.23 -25.34
N GLY A 144 2.58 4.73 -24.43
CA GLY A 144 2.29 5.94 -23.64
C GLY A 144 1.38 5.71 -22.43
N ILE A 145 0.96 4.47 -22.15
CA ILE A 145 0.12 4.15 -20.99
C ILE A 145 0.97 3.52 -19.89
N VAL A 146 0.98 4.15 -18.71
CA VAL A 146 1.65 3.64 -17.51
C VAL A 146 0.65 2.83 -16.69
N TYR A 147 0.97 1.56 -16.44
CA TYR A 147 0.18 0.67 -15.60
C TYR A 147 0.77 0.60 -14.20
N LEU A 148 -0.06 0.83 -13.18
CA LEU A 148 0.34 0.84 -11.77
C LEU A 148 -0.51 -0.12 -10.94
N HIS A 149 0.11 -0.83 -10.02
CA HIS A 149 -0.60 -1.48 -8.91
C HIS A 149 -0.80 -0.47 -7.79
N MET A 150 -2.03 -0.38 -7.28
CA MET A 150 -2.41 0.47 -6.16
C MET A 150 -2.61 -0.42 -4.92
N GLN A 151 -2.00 -0.09 -3.80
CA GLN A 151 -1.98 -0.93 -2.59
C GLN A 151 -2.43 -0.14 -1.35
N GLY A 152 -2.85 -0.85 -0.30
CA GLY A 152 -3.33 -0.23 0.95
C GLY A 152 -4.47 0.76 0.72
N ALA A 153 -4.37 1.97 1.30
CA ALA A 153 -5.42 2.99 1.22
C ALA A 153 -5.74 3.47 -0.21
N CYS A 154 -4.83 3.25 -1.17
CA CYS A 154 -5.00 3.65 -2.56
C CYS A 154 -5.85 2.66 -3.38
N ALA A 155 -6.07 1.45 -2.86
CA ALA A 155 -6.87 0.41 -3.49
C ALA A 155 -8.36 0.50 -3.11
N GLY A 156 -9.24 0.00 -3.99
CA GLY A 156 -10.63 -0.32 -3.65
C GLY A 156 -11.61 0.86 -3.46
N CYS A 157 -11.17 2.12 -3.56
CA CYS A 157 -12.03 3.29 -3.40
C CYS A 157 -12.04 4.17 -4.66
N PRO A 158 -13.17 4.29 -5.39
CA PRO A 158 -13.23 5.06 -6.64
C PRO A 158 -12.78 6.51 -6.50
N SER A 159 -13.11 7.19 -5.39
CA SER A 159 -12.72 8.60 -5.20
C SER A 159 -11.21 8.77 -4.97
N SER A 160 -10.60 7.86 -4.20
CA SER A 160 -9.16 7.87 -3.93
C SER A 160 -8.38 7.53 -5.19
N THR A 161 -8.83 6.51 -5.93
CA THR A 161 -8.18 6.08 -7.17
C THR A 161 -8.25 7.16 -8.26
N ILE A 162 -9.36 7.87 -8.43
CA ILE A 162 -9.49 8.93 -9.45
C ILE A 162 -8.53 10.09 -9.15
N THR A 163 -8.54 10.59 -7.92
CA THR A 163 -7.73 11.77 -7.54
C THR A 163 -6.24 11.45 -7.64
N LEU A 164 -5.83 10.29 -7.13
CA LEU A 164 -4.45 9.84 -7.20
C LEU A 164 -4.01 9.62 -8.65
N LYS A 165 -4.83 8.93 -9.47
CA LYS A 165 -4.57 8.73 -10.90
C LYS A 165 -4.31 10.07 -11.61
N MET A 166 -5.18 11.06 -11.42
CA MET A 166 -5.02 12.37 -12.03
C MET A 166 -3.75 13.09 -11.57
N GLY A 167 -3.43 13.02 -10.27
CA GLY A 167 -2.20 13.60 -9.72
C GLY A 167 -0.93 12.99 -10.35
N ILE A 168 -0.88 11.66 -10.42
CA ILE A 168 0.24 10.92 -11.00
C ILE A 168 0.36 11.19 -12.50
N GLU A 169 -0.76 11.14 -13.23
CA GLU A 169 -0.78 11.37 -14.68
C GLU A 169 -0.28 12.79 -15.01
N ASN A 170 -0.73 13.80 -14.28
CA ASN A 170 -0.25 15.17 -14.47
C ASN A 170 1.25 15.32 -14.19
N LEU A 171 1.75 14.67 -13.14
CA LEU A 171 3.17 14.68 -12.79
C LEU A 171 4.00 13.99 -13.87
N LEU A 172 3.64 12.78 -14.27
CA LEU A 172 4.39 12.02 -15.27
C LEU A 172 4.37 12.71 -16.62
N ARG A 173 3.22 13.21 -17.08
CA ARG A 173 3.11 13.96 -18.35
C ARG A 173 3.93 15.25 -18.38
N HIS A 174 4.14 15.88 -17.22
CA HIS A 174 4.95 17.10 -17.12
C HIS A 174 6.44 16.81 -17.34
N TYR A 175 6.94 15.68 -16.82
CA TYR A 175 8.35 15.32 -16.88
C TYR A 175 8.71 14.37 -18.03
N ILE A 176 7.74 13.60 -18.52
CA ILE A 176 7.89 12.53 -19.52
C ILE A 176 6.78 12.72 -20.58
N PRO A 177 7.03 13.48 -21.66
CA PRO A 177 6.04 13.80 -22.69
C PRO A 177 5.45 12.58 -23.42
N GLU A 178 6.15 11.44 -23.39
CA GLU A 178 5.73 10.16 -23.96
C GLU A 178 4.60 9.50 -23.16
N VAL A 179 4.44 9.86 -21.88
CA VAL A 179 3.30 9.42 -21.07
C VAL A 179 2.06 10.18 -21.54
N VAL A 180 0.99 9.43 -21.78
CA VAL A 180 -0.32 9.94 -22.22
C VAL A 180 -1.39 9.66 -21.18
N GLU A 181 -1.33 8.50 -20.52
CA GLU A 181 -2.33 8.06 -19.56
C GLU A 181 -1.71 7.19 -18.46
N VAL A 182 -2.29 7.26 -17.25
CA VAL A 182 -2.01 6.30 -16.16
C VAL A 182 -3.22 5.39 -15.95
N ARG A 183 -3.04 4.09 -15.79
CA ARG A 183 -4.14 3.14 -15.50
C ARG A 183 -3.79 2.25 -14.30
N PRO A 184 -4.76 1.99 -13.39
CA PRO A 184 -4.58 0.93 -12.41
C PRO A 184 -4.63 -0.44 -13.12
N VAL A 185 -3.84 -1.38 -12.64
CA VAL A 185 -4.01 -2.79 -13.01
C VAL A 185 -5.22 -3.33 -12.24
N ALA A 186 -6.11 -4.04 -12.93
CA ALA A 186 -7.22 -4.72 -12.26
C ALA A 186 -6.67 -5.87 -11.40
N VAL A 187 -7.04 -5.89 -10.13
CA VAL A 187 -6.90 -7.06 -9.24
C VAL A 187 -7.97 -8.11 -9.55
#